data_AF-A0AAX2TLS9-F1
#
_entry.id   AF-A0AAX2TLS9-F1
#
_cell.length_a   1.000
_cell.length_b   1.000
_cell.length_c   1.000
_cell.angle_alpha   90.00
_cell.angle_beta   90.00
_cell.angle_gamma   90.00
#
_symmetry.space_group_name_H-M   'P 1'
#
loop_
_entity.id
_entity.type
_entity.pdbx_description
1 polymer ?
#
loop_
_entity_poly.entity_id
_entity_poly.type
_entity_poly.pdbx_seq_one_letter_code
_entity_poly.pdbx_strand_id
1 'polypeptide(L)'
;MKIGTLLTAAIVSLSAVGGGLAAYVAVTKYQTMDKVSTAQSRLEIVRAVGDIPRYMNSERGMSTNLLFSTGAIDQKQIGDLDKLRKLTDGALAKVNQVR
;
A
#
# COMPACT_ATOMS: atom_id res chain seq x y z
N MET A 1 -29.80 -9.60 -53.88
CA MET A 1 -29.48 -8.59 -52.83
C MET A 1 -28.50 -7.59 -53.40
N LYS A 2 -28.69 -6.27 -53.20
CA LYS A 2 -27.80 -5.25 -53.79
C LYS A 2 -26.46 -5.23 -53.06
N ILE A 3 -25.36 -4.99 -53.77
CA ILE A 3 -23.99 -4.99 -53.20
C ILE A 3 -23.85 -3.98 -52.05
N GLY A 4 -24.58 -2.85 -52.12
CA GLY A 4 -24.60 -1.82 -51.08
C GLY A 4 -25.12 -2.36 -49.74
N THR A 5 -26.19 -3.16 -49.75
CA THR A 5 -26.71 -3.80 -48.52
C THR A 5 -25.72 -4.76 -47.86
N LEU A 6 -24.92 -5.49 -48.66
CA LEU A 6 -23.86 -6.36 -48.15
C LEU A 6 -22.71 -5.55 -47.54
N LEU A 7 -22.32 -4.45 -48.20
CA LEU A 7 -21.27 -3.57 -47.70
C LEU A 7 -21.68 -2.90 -46.38
N THR A 8 -22.92 -2.40 -46.29
CA THR A 8 -23.44 -1.80 -45.06
C THR A 8 -23.51 -2.81 -43.92
N ALA A 9 -23.97 -4.04 -44.19
CA ALA A 9 -24.00 -5.10 -43.18
C ALA A 9 -22.60 -5.47 -42.68
N ALA A 10 -21.60 -5.51 -43.57
CA ALA A 10 -20.21 -5.78 -43.21
C ALA A 10 -19.60 -4.65 -42.36
N ILE A 11 -19.91 -3.38 -42.67
CA ILE A 11 -19.42 -2.24 -41.88
C ILE A 11 -20.04 -2.24 -40.49
N VAL A 12 -21.35 -2.47 -40.39
CA VAL A 12 -22.06 -2.52 -39.11
C VAL A 12 -21.57 -3.68 -38.25
N SER A 13 -21.33 -4.86 -38.83
CA SER A 13 -20.81 -6.00 -38.08
C SER A 13 -19.39 -5.76 -37.57
N LEU A 14 -18.50 -5.20 -38.40
CA LEU A 14 -17.14 -4.83 -37.96
C LEU A 14 -17.17 -3.78 -36.84
N SER A 15 -18.03 -2.78 -36.98
CA SER A 15 -18.15 -1.69 -36.00
C SER A 15 -18.74 -2.18 -34.67
N ALA A 16 -19.73 -3.08 -34.72
CA ALA A 16 -20.30 -3.72 -33.52
C ALA A 16 -19.26 -4.59 -32.79
N VAL A 17 -18.48 -5.39 -33.51
CA VAL A 17 -17.42 -6.21 -32.92
C VAL A 17 -16.30 -5.35 -32.35
N GLY A 18 -15.82 -4.36 -33.11
CA GLY A 18 -14.76 -3.45 -32.67
C GLY A 18 -15.18 -2.61 -31.46
N GLY A 19 -16.40 -2.05 -31.49
CA GLY A 19 -16.97 -1.29 -30.38
C GLY A 19 -17.21 -2.14 -29.14
N GLY A 20 -17.75 -3.35 -29.32
CA GLY A 20 -17.98 -4.31 -28.23
C GLY A 20 -16.68 -4.75 -27.55
N LEU A 21 -15.64 -5.08 -28.33
CA LEU A 21 -14.34 -5.45 -27.80
C LEU A 21 -13.68 -4.28 -27.06
N ALA A 22 -13.74 -3.08 -27.63
CA ALA A 22 -13.20 -1.87 -27.00
C ALA A 22 -13.91 -1.58 -25.66
N ALA A 23 -15.23 -1.69 -25.61
CA ALA A 23 -16.00 -1.52 -24.38
C ALA A 23 -15.63 -2.58 -23.33
N TYR A 24 -15.52 -3.85 -23.73
CA TYR A 24 -15.12 -4.93 -22.83
C TYR A 24 -13.71 -4.71 -22.25
N VAL A 25 -12.75 -4.35 -23.09
CA VAL A 25 -11.37 -4.05 -22.66
C VAL A 25 -11.34 -2.82 -21.74
N ALA A 26 -12.13 -1.79 -22.04
CA ALA A 26 -12.23 -0.62 -21.18
C ALA A 26 -12.74 -1.00 -19.78
N VAL A 27 -13.87 -1.73 -19.70
CA VAL A 27 -14.47 -2.15 -18.42
C VAL A 27 -13.50 -3.00 -17.61
N THR A 28 -12.87 -4.00 -18.24
CA THR A 28 -11.90 -4.88 -17.56
C THR A 28 -10.66 -4.12 -17.09
N LYS A 29 -10.16 -3.15 -17.86
CA LYS A 29 -9.08 -2.27 -17.41
C LYS A 29 -9.49 -1.39 -16.23
N TYR A 30 -10.67 -0.78 -16.26
CA TYR A 30 -11.16 0.03 -15.16
C TYR A 30 -11.28 -0.78 -13.86
N GLN A 31 -11.86 -1.98 -13.93
CA GLN A 31 -11.93 -2.88 -12.78
C GLN A 31 -10.55 -3.29 -12.26
N THR A 32 -9.59 -3.47 -13.17
CA THR A 32 -8.20 -3.80 -12.78
C THR A 32 -7.52 -2.61 -12.12
N MET A 33 -7.70 -1.39 -12.65
CA MET A 33 -7.15 -0.16 -12.05
C MET A 33 -7.70 0.07 -10.64
N ASP A 34 -8.99 -0.16 -10.42
CA ASP A 34 -9.61 -0.05 -9.09
C ASP A 34 -9.04 -1.07 -8.10
N LYS A 35 -8.89 -2.32 -8.52
CA LYS A 35 -8.22 -3.37 -7.72
C LYS A 35 -6.76 -3.03 -7.41
N VAL A 36 -6.03 -2.44 -8.34
CA VAL A 36 -4.64 -2.03 -8.13
C VAL A 36 -4.58 -0.87 -7.15
N SER A 37 -5.47 0.13 -7.28
CA SER A 37 -5.54 1.27 -6.37
C SER A 37 -5.83 0.83 -4.93
N THR A 38 -6.82 -0.05 -4.75
CA THR A 38 -7.13 -0.62 -3.42
C THR A 38 -5.98 -1.46 -2.87
N ALA A 39 -5.29 -2.24 -3.70
CA ALA A 39 -4.12 -3.01 -3.28
C ALA A 39 -2.93 -2.11 -2.88
N GLN A 40 -2.70 -1.01 -3.60
CA GLN A 40 -1.65 -0.04 -3.25
C GLN A 40 -1.93 0.63 -1.90
N SER A 41 -3.17 1.07 -1.66
CA SER A 41 -3.58 1.63 -0.37
C SER A 41 -3.37 0.63 0.77
N ARG A 42 -3.78 -0.64 0.59
CA ARG A 42 -3.55 -1.69 1.59
C ARG A 42 -2.05 -1.94 1.83
N LEU A 43 -1.24 -1.96 0.77
CA LEU A 43 0.19 -2.16 0.87
C LEU A 43 0.86 -1.01 1.63
N GLU A 44 0.42 0.23 1.41
CA GLU A 44 0.92 1.41 2.12
C GLU A 44 0.64 1.31 3.62
N ILE A 45 -0.57 0.91 4.00
CA ILE A 45 -0.95 0.66 5.39
C ILE A 45 -0.06 -0.43 6.00
N VAL A 46 0.12 -1.58 5.30
CA VAL A 46 0.94 -2.69 5.80
C VAL A 46 2.40 -2.26 5.98
N ARG A 47 2.95 -1.47 5.04
CA ARG A 47 4.32 -0.94 5.14
C ARG A 47 4.45 0.03 6.33
N ALA A 48 3.49 0.93 6.51
CA ALA A 48 3.49 1.86 7.64
C ALA A 48 3.40 1.12 8.98
N VAL A 49 2.51 0.13 9.08
CA VAL A 49 2.32 -0.69 10.30
C VAL A 49 3.54 -1.59 10.56
N GLY A 50 4.19 -2.11 9.53
CA GLY A 50 5.35 -3.00 9.65
C GLY A 50 6.59 -2.36 10.28
N ASP A 51 6.73 -1.03 10.16
CA ASP A 51 7.82 -0.28 10.78
C ASP A 51 7.68 -0.22 12.32
N ILE A 52 6.45 -0.23 12.86
CA ILE A 52 6.17 -0.17 14.31
C ILE A 52 6.81 -1.33 15.09
N PRO A 53 6.51 -2.62 14.83
CA PRO A 53 7.08 -3.71 15.60
C PRO A 53 8.60 -3.80 15.44
N ARG A 54 9.17 -3.34 14.31
CA ARG A 54 10.62 -3.29 14.09
C ARG A 54 11.31 -2.39 15.10
N TYR A 55 10.80 -1.17 15.31
CA TYR A 55 11.37 -0.22 16.26
C TYR A 55 10.95 -0.52 17.70
N MET A 56 9.68 -0.85 17.93
CA MET A 56 9.12 -1.12 19.26
C MET A 56 9.77 -2.35 19.92
N ASN A 57 10.16 -3.38 19.16
CA ASN A 57 10.87 -4.52 19.74
C ASN A 57 12.27 -4.13 20.25
N SER A 58 12.96 -3.24 19.55
CA SER A 58 14.30 -2.79 19.92
C SER A 58 14.23 -1.86 21.13
N GLU A 59 13.25 -0.93 21.14
CA GLU A 59 12.96 -0.08 22.27
C GLU A 59 12.62 -0.90 23.53
N ARG A 60 11.70 -1.87 23.39
CA ARG A 60 11.31 -2.77 24.49
C ARG A 60 12.49 -3.59 25.01
N GLY A 61 13.34 -4.10 24.13
CA GLY A 61 14.54 -4.84 24.53
C GLY A 61 15.49 -3.98 25.36
N MET A 62 15.74 -2.75 24.92
CA MET A 62 16.61 -1.81 25.63
C MET A 62 16.00 -1.35 26.96
N SER A 63 14.70 -1.04 27.00
CA SER A 63 14.01 -0.67 28.24
C SER A 63 14.04 -1.81 29.26
N THR A 64 13.88 -3.06 28.79
CA THR A 64 13.94 -4.25 29.63
C THR A 64 15.35 -4.45 30.21
N ASN A 65 16.39 -4.34 29.38
CA ASN A 65 17.78 -4.44 29.85
C ASN A 65 18.13 -3.34 30.85
N LEU A 66 17.62 -2.13 30.66
CA LEU A 66 17.79 -1.03 31.61
C LEU A 66 17.11 -1.29 32.95
N LEU A 67 15.91 -1.86 32.94
CA LEU A 67 15.15 -2.19 34.16
C LEU A 67 15.77 -3.36 34.95
N PHE A 68 16.36 -4.33 34.25
CA PHE A 68 17.03 -5.48 34.88
C PHE A 68 18.52 -5.26 35.16
N SER A 69 19.08 -4.12 34.76
CA SER A 69 20.45 -3.73 35.11
C SER A 69 20.55 -3.52 36.63
N THR A 70 21.45 -4.25 37.28
CA THR A 70 21.74 -4.09 38.71
C THR A 70 22.70 -2.93 39.03
N GLY A 71 23.19 -2.23 38.01
CA GLY A 71 24.09 -1.08 38.13
C GLY A 71 23.36 0.27 38.00
N ALA A 72 24.06 1.36 38.34
CA ALA A 72 23.56 2.71 38.08
C ALA A 72 23.30 2.90 36.58
N ILE A 73 22.11 3.41 36.23
CA ILE A 73 21.73 3.67 34.86
C ILE A 73 22.57 4.84 34.32
N ASP A 74 23.32 4.61 33.25
CA ASP A 74 24.10 5.64 32.58
C ASP A 74 23.20 6.56 31.74
N GLN A 75 23.43 7.87 31.84
CA GLN A 75 22.73 8.90 31.07
C GLN A 75 22.81 8.63 29.55
N LYS A 76 23.90 8.02 29.08
CA LYS A 76 24.06 7.63 27.67
C LYS A 76 23.03 6.59 27.24
N GLN A 77 22.73 5.61 28.09
CA GLN A 77 21.76 4.56 27.79
C GLN A 77 20.33 5.12 27.75
N ILE A 78 20.03 6.13 28.58
CA ILE A 78 18.76 6.87 28.52
C ILE A 78 18.65 7.62 27.19
N GLY A 79 19.74 8.28 26.75
CA GLY A 79 19.78 8.97 25.46
C GLY A 79 19.59 8.05 24.24
N ASP A 80 20.12 6.83 24.31
CA ASP A 80 19.93 5.84 23.25
C ASP A 80 18.51 5.26 23.26
N LEU A 81 17.88 5.08 24.43
CA LEU A 81 16.46 4.74 24.53
C LEU A 81 15.55 5.82 23.94
N ASP A 82 15.87 7.10 24.16
CA ASP A 82 15.13 8.23 23.60
C ASP A 82 15.19 8.28 22.06
N LYS A 83 16.34 7.89 21.47
CA LYS A 83 16.45 7.75 20.01
C LYS A 83 15.54 6.64 19.48
N LEU A 84 15.45 5.51 20.17
CA LEU A 84 14.57 4.40 19.78
C LEU A 84 13.09 4.81 19.88
N ARG A 85 12.71 5.53 20.95
CA ARG A 85 11.36 6.10 21.10
C ARG A 85 10.99 7.02 19.94
N LYS A 86 11.88 7.93 19.55
CA LYS A 86 11.65 8.81 18.38
C LYS A 86 11.38 8.04 17.09
N LEU A 87 12.05 6.90 16.88
CA LEU A 87 11.79 6.03 15.73
C LEU A 87 10.43 5.34 15.82
N THR A 88 10.06 4.82 17.00
CA THR A 88 8.74 4.23 17.26
C THR A 88 7.62 5.25 17.06
N ASP A 89 7.75 6.45 17.63
CA ASP A 89 6.80 7.55 17.52
C ASP A 89 6.67 8.04 16.08
N GLY A 90 7.78 8.13 15.34
CA GLY A 90 7.79 8.48 13.93
C GLY A 90 7.05 7.46 13.06
N ALA A 91 7.22 6.16 13.34
CA ALA A 91 6.49 5.10 12.66
C ALA A 91 4.98 5.16 12.99
N LEU A 92 4.62 5.46 14.22
CA LEU A 92 3.24 5.62 14.66
C LEU A 92 2.57 6.84 13.99
N ALA A 93 3.29 7.96 13.89
CA ALA A 93 2.84 9.15 13.17
C ALA A 93 2.61 8.87 11.68
N LYS A 94 3.48 8.08 11.04
CA LYS A 94 3.33 7.66 9.63
C LYS A 94 2.08 6.80 9.43
N VAL A 95 1.76 5.90 10.37
CA VAL A 95 0.51 5.13 10.31
C VAL A 95 -0.72 6.03 10.43
N ASN A 96 -0.69 7.02 11.32
CA ASN A 96 -1.81 7.96 11.49
C ASN A 96 -2.02 8.89 10.29
N GLN A 97 -1.04 9.04 9.39
CA GLN A 97 -1.18 9.80 8.15
C GLN A 97 -1.82 8.99 7.02
N VAL A 98 -1.69 7.66 7.06
CA VAL A 98 -2.16 6.73 6.01
C VAL A 98 -3.51 6.10 6.37
N ARG A 99 -3.88 6.10 7.67
CA ARG A 99 -5.14 5.58 8.20
C ARG A 99 -6.27 6.60 8.08
#